data_AF-A0A947QD15-F1
#
_entry.id   AF-A0A947QD15-F1
#
_cell.length_a   1.000
_cell.length_b   1.000
_cell.length_c   1.000
_cell.angle_alpha   90.00
_cell.angle_beta   90.00
_cell.angle_gamma   90.00
#
_symmetry.space_group_name_H-M   'P 1'
#
loop_
_entity.id
_entity.type
_entity.pdbx_description
1 polymer ?
#
loop_
_entity_poly.entity_id
_entity_poly.type
_entity_poly.pdbx_seq_one_letter_code
_entity_poly.pdbx_strand_id
1 'polypeptide(L)'
;LPAAGAALALSYRLPLGGAFSARPVVEAGAVYSASASASASASASASANPVSLDLAVGLGLDARLGARNYATLTPRLRWTPALGIPLSLGVTLGLRTETAWLAPIAPASPRLEGIPALYSPDGDGIDDDFEARLRFSDARHIVSWSLSVVDSEGAGFATRAGAGRPPRAFSWDGRSDDGRLVDPAADYSLRLATVDLLGRREEAAARFTVDILVIRAGDRYKVRVPPILFPSNSSELASPRIGWMLEANKAVLARLIALFSRFPDYSIVVEGHANSVRYADPAAFDAEQRDELVPLSLSRAEAVRGALVSLGIAPGRIAARGLGGSEPIVAFSDSGAWRNRRVEFLLVKK
;
A
#
# COMPACT_ATOMS: atom_id res chain seq x y z
N LEU A 1 -19.52 65.10 -22.71
CA LEU A 1 -20.60 64.43 -21.95
C LEU A 1 -20.50 62.92 -22.21
N PRO A 2 -20.61 62.06 -21.20
CA PRO A 2 -20.73 60.62 -21.44
C PRO A 2 -22.03 60.37 -22.22
N ALA A 3 -21.91 59.75 -23.39
CA ALA A 3 -23.05 59.37 -24.22
C ALA A 3 -23.29 57.86 -24.03
N ALA A 4 -24.53 57.50 -23.70
CA ALA A 4 -24.91 56.09 -23.64
C ALA A 4 -25.00 55.55 -25.08
N GLY A 5 -24.53 54.34 -25.30
CA GLY A 5 -24.55 53.73 -26.62
C GLY A 5 -24.45 52.22 -26.56
N ALA A 6 -24.80 51.58 -27.66
CA ALA A 6 -24.66 50.15 -27.87
C ALA A 6 -23.83 49.92 -29.13
N ALA A 7 -23.01 48.88 -29.12
CA ALA A 7 -22.21 48.49 -30.27
C ALA A 7 -22.29 46.98 -30.49
N LEU A 8 -22.35 46.60 -31.76
CA LEU A 8 -22.14 45.23 -32.22
C LEU A 8 -20.68 45.09 -32.66
N ALA A 9 -20.00 44.12 -32.07
CA ALA A 9 -18.61 43.83 -32.39
C ALA A 9 -18.51 42.49 -33.14
N LEU A 10 -17.95 42.51 -34.35
CA LEU A 10 -17.51 41.32 -35.05
C LEU A 10 -16.02 41.13 -34.79
N SER A 11 -15.65 39.94 -34.32
CA SER A 11 -14.25 39.58 -34.18
C SER A 11 -14.06 38.09 -34.46
N TYR A 12 -12.88 37.73 -34.93
CA TYR A 12 -12.47 36.33 -35.03
C TYR A 12 -11.08 36.18 -34.42
N ARG A 13 -10.80 34.98 -33.91
CA ARG A 13 -9.54 34.72 -33.21
C ARG A 13 -8.53 34.07 -34.14
N LEU A 14 -7.33 34.63 -34.13
CA LEU A 14 -6.14 34.13 -34.81
C LEU A 14 -5.14 33.60 -33.77
N PRO A 15 -4.85 32.29 -33.72
CA PRO A 15 -3.76 31.78 -32.89
C PRO A 15 -2.41 32.28 -33.42
N LEU A 16 -1.55 32.81 -32.55
CA LEU A 16 -0.19 33.24 -32.89
C LEU A 16 0.88 32.22 -32.46
N GLY A 17 0.47 31.12 -31.83
CA GLY A 17 1.34 30.10 -31.26
C GLY A 17 1.47 30.20 -29.74
N GLY A 18 1.61 29.04 -29.09
CA GLY A 18 1.73 28.93 -27.64
C GLY A 18 0.56 29.57 -26.90
N ALA A 19 0.87 30.53 -26.02
CA ALA A 19 -0.08 31.24 -25.18
C ALA A 19 -0.75 32.44 -25.87
N PHE A 20 -0.41 32.81 -27.11
CA PHE A 20 -0.81 34.10 -27.67
C PHE A 20 -1.85 34.00 -28.78
N SER A 21 -2.79 34.95 -28.84
CA SER A 21 -3.70 35.12 -29.97
C SER A 21 -3.94 36.57 -30.32
N ALA A 22 -4.23 36.83 -31.59
CA ALA A 22 -4.74 38.09 -32.09
C ALA A 22 -6.24 38.01 -32.36
N ARG A 23 -6.93 39.13 -32.28
CA ARG A 23 -8.35 39.27 -32.63
C ARG A 23 -8.59 40.62 -33.34
N PRO A 24 -8.65 40.66 -34.67
CA PRO A 24 -9.19 41.85 -35.33
C PRO A 24 -10.64 42.05 -34.87
N VAL A 25 -10.98 43.30 -34.54
CA VAL A 25 -12.31 43.70 -34.07
C VAL A 25 -12.83 44.82 -34.95
N VAL A 26 -14.04 44.66 -35.46
CA VAL A 26 -14.80 45.72 -36.13
C VAL A 26 -16.07 45.95 -35.33
N GLU A 27 -16.30 47.17 -34.89
CA GLU A 27 -17.46 47.57 -34.10
C GLU A 27 -18.29 48.57 -34.91
N ALA A 28 -19.59 48.31 -35.00
CA ALA A 28 -20.56 49.29 -35.47
C ALA A 28 -21.50 49.58 -34.30
N GLY A 29 -21.60 50.84 -33.92
CA GLY A 29 -22.40 51.25 -32.79
C GLY A 29 -23.30 52.43 -33.09
N ALA A 30 -24.20 52.65 -32.13
CA ALA A 30 -25.12 53.74 -32.08
C ALA A 30 -24.93 54.45 -30.74
N VAL A 31 -24.59 55.73 -30.82
CA VAL A 31 -24.37 56.60 -29.67
C VAL A 31 -25.56 57.55 -29.56
N TYR A 32 -26.19 57.57 -28.39
CA TYR A 32 -27.27 58.50 -28.09
C TYR A 32 -26.69 59.81 -27.58
N SER A 33 -26.87 60.89 -28.34
CA SER A 33 -26.58 62.24 -27.89
C SER A 33 -27.84 62.84 -27.27
N ALA A 34 -27.87 62.96 -25.94
CA ALA A 34 -28.87 63.80 -25.30
C ALA A 34 -28.55 65.26 -25.67
N SER A 35 -29.33 65.85 -26.57
CA SER A 35 -29.29 67.30 -26.79
C SER A 35 -29.69 67.98 -25.49
N ALA A 36 -28.73 68.57 -24.78
CA ALA A 36 -29.04 69.50 -23.72
C ALA A 36 -29.65 70.76 -24.36
N SER A 37 -30.99 70.83 -24.45
CA SER A 37 -31.70 72.11 -24.54
C SER A 37 -31.82 72.66 -23.11
N ALA A 38 -31.48 73.91 -22.76
CA ALA A 38 -31.59 75.13 -23.54
C ALA A 38 -30.71 76.28 -22.97
N SER A 39 -30.13 77.09 -23.86
CA SER A 39 -30.36 78.54 -23.82
C SER A 39 -30.75 78.96 -25.24
N ALA A 40 -31.93 79.55 -25.35
CA ALA A 40 -32.56 79.84 -26.63
C ALA A 40 -32.02 81.15 -27.23
N SER A 41 -31.60 81.11 -28.50
CA SER A 41 -31.94 82.14 -29.48
C SER A 41 -31.71 81.67 -30.91
N ALA A 42 -32.79 81.73 -31.70
CA ALA A 42 -32.88 81.88 -33.15
C ALA A 42 -32.55 80.70 -34.10
N SER A 43 -33.62 80.24 -34.76
CA SER A 43 -33.75 79.87 -36.18
C SER A 43 -32.75 78.89 -36.81
N ALA A 44 -33.13 77.61 -36.89
CA ALA A 44 -33.08 76.80 -38.10
C ALA A 44 -33.78 75.45 -37.86
N SER A 45 -34.65 75.06 -38.77
CA SER A 45 -35.25 73.73 -38.84
C SER A 45 -34.19 72.68 -39.19
N ALA A 46 -33.85 71.81 -38.24
CA ALA A 46 -33.21 70.53 -38.51
C ALA A 46 -33.67 69.52 -37.46
N SER A 47 -34.36 68.47 -37.88
CA SER A 47 -34.63 67.31 -37.02
C SER A 47 -33.29 66.64 -36.70
N ALA A 48 -32.70 66.96 -35.56
CA ALA A 48 -31.51 66.28 -35.08
C ALA A 48 -31.92 64.87 -34.63
N ASN A 49 -31.61 63.85 -35.43
CA ASN A 49 -31.71 62.48 -34.98
C ASN A 49 -30.83 62.33 -33.72
N PRO A 50 -31.38 61.93 -32.56
CA PRO A 50 -30.63 61.87 -31.31
C PRO A 50 -29.65 60.69 -31.26
N VAL A 51 -29.59 59.89 -32.34
CA VAL A 51 -28.72 58.74 -32.49
C VAL A 51 -27.71 59.01 -33.61
N SER A 52 -26.44 58.92 -33.28
CA SER A 52 -25.32 58.98 -34.22
C SER A 52 -24.67 57.61 -34.36
N LEU A 53 -24.32 57.22 -35.57
CA LEU A 53 -23.59 55.98 -35.82
C LEU A 53 -22.09 56.19 -35.57
N ASP A 54 -21.46 55.21 -34.93
CA ASP A 54 -20.01 55.13 -34.78
C ASP A 54 -19.45 53.84 -35.36
N LEU A 55 -18.25 53.94 -35.93
CA LEU A 55 -17.48 52.81 -36.42
C LEU A 55 -16.16 52.76 -35.66
N ALA A 56 -15.77 51.57 -35.23
CA ALA A 56 -14.45 51.36 -34.67
C ALA A 56 -13.77 50.12 -35.28
N VAL A 57 -12.46 50.21 -35.45
CA VAL A 57 -11.62 49.09 -35.87
C VAL A 57 -10.47 48.96 -34.88
N GLY A 58 -10.15 47.74 -34.49
CA GLY A 58 -9.06 47.48 -33.56
C GLY A 58 -8.45 46.10 -33.70
N LEU A 59 -7.40 45.88 -32.93
CA LEU A 59 -6.68 44.62 -32.85
C LEU A 59 -6.50 44.25 -31.38
N GLY A 60 -7.20 43.24 -30.91
CA GLY A 60 -6.95 42.68 -29.58
C GLY A 60 -5.80 41.69 -29.61
N LEU A 61 -4.94 41.77 -28.61
CA LEU A 61 -3.85 40.84 -28.34
C LEU A 61 -4.12 40.17 -27.00
N ASP A 62 -4.05 38.84 -26.98
CA ASP A 62 -4.36 38.04 -25.81
C ASP A 62 -3.18 37.16 -25.40
N ALA A 63 -2.91 37.13 -24.10
CA ALA A 63 -2.11 36.08 -23.48
C ALA A 63 -3.04 35.09 -22.76
N ARG A 64 -2.83 33.80 -22.99
CA ARG A 64 -3.72 32.70 -22.62
C ARG A 64 -3.02 31.62 -21.81
N LEU A 65 -3.81 30.98 -20.96
CA LEU A 65 -3.46 29.71 -20.33
C LEU A 65 -4.65 28.76 -20.53
N GLY A 66 -4.46 27.71 -21.34
CA GLY A 66 -5.54 26.83 -21.79
C GLY A 66 -6.62 27.57 -22.59
N ALA A 67 -7.88 27.43 -22.19
CA ALA A 67 -9.02 28.05 -22.87
C ALA A 67 -9.30 29.52 -22.47
N ARG A 68 -8.55 30.08 -21.50
CA ARG A 68 -8.87 31.37 -20.86
C ARG A 68 -7.88 32.48 -21.26
N ASN A 69 -8.37 33.72 -21.40
CA ASN A 69 -7.53 34.92 -21.60
C ASN A 69 -7.15 35.50 -20.22
N TYR A 70 -5.85 35.65 -19.95
CA TYR A 70 -5.32 36.17 -18.69
C TYR A 70 -4.94 37.64 -18.79
N ALA A 71 -4.42 38.04 -19.95
CA ALA A 71 -4.17 39.44 -20.26
C ALA A 71 -4.71 39.75 -21.66
N THR A 72 -5.32 40.91 -21.80
CA THR A 72 -5.87 41.41 -23.07
C THR A 72 -5.50 42.88 -23.25
N LEU A 73 -5.02 43.22 -24.44
CA LEU A 73 -4.72 44.58 -24.87
C LEU A 73 -5.45 44.83 -26.19
N THR A 74 -6.33 45.82 -26.26
CA THR A 74 -7.09 46.12 -27.48
C THR A 74 -7.04 47.62 -27.80
N PRO A 75 -6.05 48.09 -28.57
CA PRO A 75 -6.13 49.37 -29.26
C PRO A 75 -7.29 49.38 -30.27
N ARG A 76 -8.03 50.49 -30.32
CA ARG A 76 -9.13 50.73 -31.28
C ARG A 76 -9.09 52.17 -31.78
N LEU A 77 -9.26 52.34 -33.08
CA LEU A 77 -9.56 53.62 -33.71
C LEU A 77 -11.07 53.73 -33.88
N ARG A 78 -11.67 54.82 -33.41
CA ARG A 78 -13.11 55.08 -33.48
C ARG A 78 -13.39 56.37 -34.26
N TRP A 79 -14.45 56.34 -35.05
CA TRP A 79 -14.91 57.43 -35.89
C TRP A 79 -16.42 57.65 -35.73
N THR A 80 -16.82 58.89 -35.47
CA THR A 80 -18.22 59.33 -35.26
C THR A 80 -18.55 60.48 -36.22
N PRO A 81 -18.75 60.20 -37.53
CA PRO A 81 -18.85 61.23 -38.55
C PRO A 81 -19.98 62.23 -38.32
N ALA A 82 -21.13 61.77 -37.81
CA ALA A 82 -22.32 62.60 -37.60
C ALA A 82 -22.14 63.68 -36.51
N LEU A 83 -21.16 63.52 -35.62
CA LEU A 83 -20.89 64.45 -34.52
C LEU A 83 -19.70 65.38 -34.80
N GLY A 84 -19.09 65.30 -35.99
CA GLY A 84 -17.89 66.08 -36.33
C GLY A 84 -16.66 65.75 -35.47
N ILE A 85 -16.68 64.62 -34.76
CA ILE A 85 -15.59 64.20 -33.87
C ILE A 85 -14.50 63.55 -34.74
N PRO A 86 -13.23 63.99 -34.62
CA PRO A 86 -12.12 63.40 -35.36
C PRO A 86 -11.86 61.95 -34.91
N LEU A 87 -11.07 61.21 -35.68
CA LEU A 87 -10.62 59.88 -35.31
C LEU A 87 -10.01 59.88 -33.90
N SER A 88 -10.50 59.01 -33.02
CA SER A 88 -10.00 58.85 -31.65
C SER A 88 -9.37 57.48 -31.46
N LEU A 89 -8.21 57.42 -30.81
CA LEU A 89 -7.57 56.17 -30.38
C LEU A 89 -7.98 55.86 -28.93
N GLY A 90 -8.56 54.69 -28.70
CA GLY A 90 -8.81 54.13 -27.37
C GLY A 90 -7.99 52.87 -27.15
N VAL A 91 -7.60 52.61 -25.91
CA VAL A 91 -6.93 51.36 -25.53
C VAL A 91 -7.69 50.72 -24.39
N THR A 92 -8.11 49.47 -24.57
CA THR A 92 -8.70 48.65 -23.51
C THR A 92 -7.66 47.67 -22.98
N LEU A 93 -7.46 47.66 -21.67
CA LEU A 93 -6.63 46.70 -20.96
C LEU A 93 -7.52 45.84 -20.06
N GLY A 94 -7.40 44.51 -20.17
CA GLY A 94 -8.09 43.58 -19.30
C GLY A 94 -7.10 42.60 -18.69
N LEU A 95 -7.01 42.58 -17.37
CA LEU A 95 -6.27 41.58 -16.61
C LEU A 95 -7.27 40.70 -15.87
N ARG A 96 -7.13 39.38 -16.03
CA ARG A 96 -7.94 38.41 -15.30
C ARG A 96 -7.12 37.85 -14.15
N THR A 97 -7.42 38.31 -12.93
CA THR A 97 -6.83 37.77 -11.70
C THR A 97 -7.67 36.61 -11.19
N GLU A 98 -7.62 35.47 -11.88
CA GLU A 98 -8.10 34.21 -11.28
C GLU A 98 -6.87 33.39 -10.88
N THR A 99 -6.73 33.14 -9.57
CA THR A 99 -5.84 32.08 -9.08
C THR A 99 -6.32 30.79 -9.74
N ALA A 100 -5.46 30.13 -10.50
CA ALA A 100 -5.78 28.80 -11.01
C ALA A 100 -6.02 27.92 -9.78
N TRP A 101 -7.28 27.57 -9.52
CA TRP A 101 -7.61 26.56 -8.52
C TRP A 101 -7.04 25.24 -9.03
N LEU A 102 -5.83 24.91 -8.59
CA LEU A 102 -5.35 23.54 -8.63
C LEU A 102 -6.28 22.77 -7.71
N ALA A 103 -7.09 21.87 -8.28
CA ALA A 103 -7.86 20.96 -7.45
C ALA A 103 -6.87 20.23 -6.53
N PRO A 104 -7.09 20.25 -5.20
CA PRO A 104 -6.16 19.61 -4.28
C PRO A 104 -6.10 18.12 -4.60
N ILE A 105 -4.89 17.60 -4.76
CA ILE A 105 -4.67 16.18 -4.98
C ILE A 105 -4.88 15.48 -3.64
N ALA A 106 -5.99 14.77 -3.50
CA ALA A 106 -6.29 13.99 -2.29
C ALA A 106 -5.18 12.94 -2.05
N PRO A 107 -4.85 12.63 -0.78
CA PRO A 107 -3.93 11.55 -0.46
C PRO A 107 -4.51 10.20 -0.88
N ALA A 108 -3.64 9.23 -1.17
CA ALA A 108 -4.08 7.91 -1.61
C ALA A 108 -4.79 7.11 -0.51
N SER A 109 -4.46 7.37 0.76
CA SER A 109 -4.99 6.69 1.95
C SER A 109 -5.08 5.17 1.76
N PRO A 110 -3.94 4.48 1.63
CA PRO A 110 -3.91 3.04 1.44
C PRO A 110 -4.54 2.31 2.63
N ARG A 111 -5.22 1.19 2.36
CA ARG A 111 -5.63 0.19 3.33
C ARG A 111 -5.16 -1.17 2.83
N LEU A 112 -4.68 -1.98 3.76
CA LEU A 112 -4.11 -3.27 3.48
C LEU A 112 -4.83 -4.32 4.32
N GLU A 113 -5.19 -5.43 3.67
CA GLU A 113 -5.82 -6.58 4.31
C GLU A 113 -5.03 -7.81 3.85
N GLY A 114 -4.62 -8.66 4.79
CA GLY A 114 -3.95 -9.93 4.51
C GLY A 114 -4.89 -11.08 4.79
N ILE A 115 -5.04 -11.99 3.83
CA ILE A 115 -5.96 -13.13 3.93
C ILE A 115 -5.22 -14.39 3.48
N PRO A 116 -5.27 -15.49 4.23
CA PRO A 116 -5.96 -15.66 5.52
C PRO A 116 -5.21 -15.01 6.69
N ALA A 117 -5.89 -14.81 7.82
CA ALA A 117 -5.26 -14.32 9.05
C ALA A 117 -4.34 -15.38 9.70
N LEU A 118 -4.68 -16.66 9.49
CA LEU A 118 -3.88 -17.83 9.87
C LEU A 118 -3.48 -18.54 8.57
N TYR A 119 -2.20 -18.52 8.24
CA TYR A 119 -1.68 -18.88 6.92
C TYR A 119 -0.84 -20.16 6.96
N SER A 120 -1.07 -21.10 6.04
CA SER A 120 -0.42 -22.41 6.04
C SER A 120 0.02 -22.84 4.63
N PRO A 121 1.16 -22.35 4.11
CA PRO A 121 1.68 -22.72 2.79
C PRO A 121 2.37 -24.08 2.80
N ASP A 122 1.61 -25.16 2.87
CA ASP A 122 2.13 -26.53 2.89
C ASP A 122 1.67 -27.43 1.73
N GLY A 123 0.84 -26.88 0.84
CA GLY A 123 0.37 -27.50 -0.39
C GLY A 123 -0.77 -28.49 -0.17
N ASP A 124 -1.51 -28.37 0.93
CA ASP A 124 -2.60 -29.27 1.30
C ASP A 124 -3.99 -28.85 0.77
N GLY A 125 -4.07 -27.71 0.11
CA GLY A 125 -5.24 -27.06 -0.48
C GLY A 125 -6.01 -26.12 0.45
N ILE A 126 -5.60 -25.96 1.71
CA ILE A 126 -6.26 -25.13 2.73
C ILE A 126 -5.31 -24.02 3.15
N ASP A 127 -5.71 -22.76 2.96
CA ASP A 127 -4.95 -21.59 3.42
C ASP A 127 -3.50 -21.55 2.90
N ASP A 128 -3.26 -22.17 1.72
CA ASP A 128 -1.96 -22.28 1.04
C ASP A 128 -1.51 -21.01 0.33
N ASP A 129 -2.48 -20.23 -0.15
CA ASP A 129 -2.24 -19.00 -0.89
C ASP A 129 -2.55 -17.80 0.01
N PHE A 130 -1.57 -16.90 0.15
CA PHE A 130 -1.77 -15.66 0.86
C PHE A 130 -2.09 -14.51 -0.10
N GLU A 131 -3.26 -13.90 0.05
CA GLU A 131 -3.69 -12.75 -0.72
C GLU A 131 -3.60 -11.46 0.10
N ALA A 132 -2.73 -10.55 -0.32
CA ALA A 132 -2.69 -9.18 0.14
C ALA A 132 -3.67 -8.34 -0.69
N ARG A 133 -4.75 -7.84 -0.09
CA ARG A 133 -5.74 -6.97 -0.75
C ARG A 133 -5.45 -5.51 -0.45
N LEU A 134 -5.25 -4.72 -1.50
CA LEU A 134 -4.87 -3.31 -1.44
C LEU A 134 -6.07 -2.45 -1.84
N ARG A 135 -6.49 -1.55 -0.94
CA ARG A 135 -7.57 -0.58 -1.19
C ARG A 135 -7.02 0.84 -1.07
N PHE A 136 -7.52 1.75 -1.90
CA PHE A 136 -7.10 3.15 -1.93
C PHE A 136 -8.32 4.04 -2.10
N SER A 137 -8.30 5.22 -1.47
CA SER A 137 -9.29 6.27 -1.73
C SER A 137 -9.09 6.85 -3.13
N ASP A 138 -7.84 7.15 -3.52
CA ASP A 138 -7.48 7.56 -4.87
C ASP A 138 -6.05 7.10 -5.23
N ALA A 139 -5.93 6.12 -6.13
CA ALA A 139 -4.64 5.57 -6.56
C ALA A 139 -4.10 6.20 -7.86
N ARG A 140 -4.81 7.17 -8.47
CA ARG A 140 -4.46 7.70 -9.82
C ARG A 140 -3.11 8.42 -9.85
N HIS A 141 -2.74 9.01 -8.73
CA HIS A 141 -1.58 9.89 -8.60
C HIS A 141 -0.38 9.21 -7.93
N ILE A 142 -0.46 7.90 -7.64
CA ILE A 142 0.65 7.12 -7.10
C ILE A 142 1.70 6.94 -8.20
N VAL A 143 2.95 7.30 -7.90
CA VAL A 143 4.10 7.18 -8.81
C VAL A 143 4.95 5.96 -8.51
N SER A 144 4.99 5.50 -7.24
CA SER A 144 5.66 4.27 -6.86
C SER A 144 5.06 3.64 -5.62
N TRP A 145 5.27 2.34 -5.47
CA TRP A 145 4.81 1.57 -4.32
C TRP A 145 5.78 0.43 -3.99
N SER A 146 5.77 0.01 -2.73
CA SER A 146 6.43 -1.19 -2.25
C SER A 146 5.55 -1.93 -1.25
N LEU A 147 5.44 -3.24 -1.40
CA LEU A 147 4.81 -4.16 -0.47
C LEU A 147 5.91 -5.07 0.10
N SER A 148 6.15 -5.01 1.40
CA SER A 148 7.11 -5.86 2.10
C SER A 148 6.42 -6.76 3.13
N VAL A 149 6.91 -7.99 3.23
CA VAL A 149 6.64 -8.90 4.35
C VAL A 149 7.80 -8.75 5.31
N VAL A 150 7.51 -8.47 6.57
CA VAL A 150 8.50 -8.41 7.66
C VAL A 150 8.12 -9.39 8.76
N ASP A 151 9.11 -9.96 9.43
CA ASP A 151 8.87 -10.80 10.60
C ASP A 151 8.53 -9.96 11.86
N SER A 152 8.31 -10.64 12.98
CA SER A 152 8.01 -10.02 14.28
C SER A 152 9.14 -9.13 14.82
N GLU A 153 10.38 -9.37 14.38
CA GLU A 153 11.56 -8.58 14.76
C GLU A 153 11.76 -7.35 13.85
N GLY A 154 10.95 -7.25 12.78
CA GLY A 154 11.01 -6.18 11.80
C GLY A 154 12.04 -6.42 10.68
N ALA A 155 12.64 -7.62 10.62
CA ALA A 155 13.53 -7.98 9.54
C ALA A 155 12.73 -8.30 8.27
N GLY A 156 13.25 -7.84 7.12
CA GLY A 156 12.62 -8.04 5.82
C GLY A 156 12.66 -9.50 5.38
N PHE A 157 11.53 -10.04 4.94
CA PHE A 157 11.39 -11.42 4.50
C PHE A 157 11.18 -11.52 2.98
N ALA A 158 10.25 -10.75 2.43
CA ALA A 158 10.02 -10.67 0.97
C ALA A 158 9.61 -9.25 0.61
N THR A 159 10.01 -8.76 -0.57
CA THR A 159 9.58 -7.44 -1.06
C THR A 159 9.15 -7.47 -2.51
N ARG A 160 8.11 -6.70 -2.82
CA ARG A 160 7.67 -6.40 -4.18
C ARG A 160 7.51 -4.90 -4.33
N ALA A 161 7.86 -4.37 -5.50
CA ALA A 161 7.76 -2.94 -5.77
C ALA A 161 7.38 -2.70 -7.22
N GLY A 162 6.82 -1.53 -7.49
CA GLY A 162 6.45 -1.13 -8.85
C GLY A 162 6.27 0.37 -9.00
N ALA A 163 6.24 0.81 -10.25
CA ALA A 163 5.93 2.18 -10.63
C ALA A 163 4.43 2.34 -10.93
N GLY A 164 3.92 3.55 -10.76
CA GLY A 164 2.53 3.90 -11.04
C GLY A 164 1.52 3.27 -10.08
N ARG A 165 0.33 3.00 -10.60
CA ARG A 165 -0.80 2.49 -9.82
C ARG A 165 -0.52 1.07 -9.30
N PRO A 166 -0.64 0.80 -7.98
CA PRO A 166 -0.50 -0.54 -7.42
C PRO A 166 -1.60 -1.50 -7.91
N PRO A 167 -1.32 -2.83 -7.96
CA PRO A 167 -2.37 -3.82 -8.18
C PRO A 167 -3.38 -3.81 -7.02
N ARG A 168 -4.61 -4.31 -7.26
CA ARG A 168 -5.65 -4.39 -6.22
C ARG A 168 -5.43 -5.56 -5.25
N ALA A 169 -4.68 -6.56 -5.69
CA ALA A 169 -4.32 -7.72 -4.89
C ALA A 169 -2.91 -8.19 -5.29
N PHE A 170 -2.23 -8.82 -4.34
CA PHE A 170 -0.95 -9.48 -4.55
C PHE A 170 -1.01 -10.87 -3.91
N SER A 171 -0.71 -11.90 -4.69
CA SER A 171 -0.63 -13.29 -4.19
C SER A 171 0.81 -13.58 -3.78
N TRP A 172 0.95 -14.25 -2.64
CA TRP A 172 2.23 -14.65 -2.08
C TRP A 172 2.17 -16.11 -1.63
N ASP A 173 3.25 -16.84 -1.88
CA ASP A 173 3.40 -18.27 -1.64
C ASP A 173 4.11 -18.59 -0.32
N GLY A 174 4.31 -17.58 0.54
CA GLY A 174 4.98 -17.76 1.83
C GLY A 174 6.51 -17.88 1.73
N ARG A 175 7.12 -17.60 0.57
CA ARG A 175 8.57 -17.67 0.39
C ARG A 175 9.22 -16.29 0.38
N SER A 176 10.39 -16.20 1.00
CA SER A 176 11.27 -15.06 0.91
C SER A 176 11.92 -14.96 -0.47
N ASP A 177 12.63 -13.85 -0.70
CA ASP A 177 13.29 -13.60 -1.99
C ASP A 177 14.47 -14.56 -2.28
N ASP A 178 15.04 -15.19 -1.24
CA ASP A 178 16.04 -16.27 -1.32
C ASP A 178 15.41 -17.69 -1.31
N GLY A 179 14.07 -17.78 -1.32
CA GLY A 179 13.33 -19.04 -1.43
C GLY A 179 13.06 -19.76 -0.11
N ARG A 180 13.46 -19.19 1.03
CA ARG A 180 13.16 -19.72 2.37
C ARG A 180 11.66 -19.61 2.66
N LEU A 181 11.06 -20.69 3.14
CA LEU A 181 9.67 -20.71 3.56
C LEU A 181 9.52 -20.02 4.92
N VAL A 182 8.38 -19.38 5.16
CA VAL A 182 8.02 -18.84 6.48
C VAL A 182 8.22 -19.84 7.63
N ASP A 183 8.46 -19.30 8.82
CA ASP A 183 8.56 -20.09 10.04
C ASP A 183 7.14 -20.34 10.61
N PRO A 184 6.84 -21.57 11.07
CA PRO A 184 5.54 -21.86 11.67
C PRO A 184 5.34 -21.04 12.94
N ALA A 185 4.11 -20.63 13.22
CA ALA A 185 3.75 -19.83 14.40
C ALA A 185 4.50 -18.51 14.57
N ALA A 186 5.16 -18.05 13.52
CA ALA A 186 5.74 -16.72 13.51
C ALA A 186 4.67 -15.73 13.05
N ASP A 187 4.66 -14.58 13.72
CA ASP A 187 3.87 -13.44 13.31
C ASP A 187 4.64 -12.66 12.24
N TYR A 188 3.93 -12.34 11.17
CA TYR A 188 4.44 -11.51 10.10
C TYR A 188 3.55 -10.29 9.92
N SER A 189 4.15 -9.22 9.40
CA SER A 189 3.44 -8.01 9.02
C SER A 189 3.68 -7.72 7.54
N LEU A 190 2.59 -7.55 6.80
CA LEU A 190 2.64 -6.86 5.51
C LEU A 190 2.74 -5.36 5.74
N ARG A 191 3.58 -4.70 4.97
CA ARG A 191 3.70 -3.24 4.94
C ARG A 191 3.64 -2.75 3.51
N LEU A 192 2.62 -1.94 3.22
CA LEU A 192 2.49 -1.22 1.97
C LEU A 192 2.97 0.21 2.20
N ALA A 193 3.91 0.66 1.37
CA ALA A 193 4.31 2.06 1.29
C ALA A 193 4.03 2.58 -0.13
N THR A 194 3.52 3.80 -0.24
CA THR A 194 3.24 4.46 -1.52
C THR A 194 3.80 5.86 -1.56
N VAL A 195 4.19 6.31 -2.75
CA VAL A 195 4.63 7.68 -3.03
C VAL A 195 3.77 8.24 -4.14
N ASP A 196 3.22 9.44 -3.96
CA ASP A 196 2.44 10.15 -4.98
C ASP A 196 3.27 11.17 -5.78
N LEU A 197 2.66 11.78 -6.79
CA LEU A 197 3.33 12.77 -7.66
C LEU A 197 3.75 14.07 -6.94
N LEU A 198 3.24 14.32 -5.73
CA LEU A 198 3.67 15.42 -4.87
C LEU A 198 4.79 14.99 -3.92
N GLY A 199 5.23 13.73 -3.97
CA GLY A 199 6.23 13.15 -3.09
C GLY A 199 5.70 12.76 -1.72
N ARG A 200 4.38 12.78 -1.48
CA ARG A 200 3.80 12.36 -0.19
C ARG A 200 3.93 10.86 -0.04
N ARG A 201 4.34 10.44 1.17
CA ARG A 201 4.48 9.04 1.56
C ARG A 201 3.33 8.64 2.46
N GLU A 202 2.71 7.51 2.15
CA GLU A 202 1.62 6.93 2.92
C GLU A 202 1.88 5.44 3.13
N GLU A 203 1.54 4.93 4.31
CA GLU A 203 1.78 3.54 4.72
C GLU A 203 0.52 2.86 5.23
N ALA A 204 0.42 1.55 5.00
CA ALA A 204 -0.60 0.68 5.58
C ALA A 204 0.01 -0.66 5.96
N ALA A 205 -0.51 -1.31 7.01
CA ALA A 205 -0.01 -2.59 7.46
C ALA A 205 -1.15 -3.56 7.82
N ALA A 206 -0.89 -4.86 7.63
CA ALA A 206 -1.75 -5.94 8.06
C ALA A 206 -0.89 -7.03 8.72
N ARG A 207 -1.40 -7.68 9.76
CA ARG A 207 -0.71 -8.77 10.45
C ARG A 207 -1.38 -10.10 10.11
N PHE A 208 -0.56 -11.14 10.06
CA PHE A 208 -1.02 -12.51 9.93
C PHE A 208 -0.05 -13.42 10.69
N THR A 209 -0.54 -14.59 11.08
CA THR A 209 0.24 -15.60 11.79
C THR A 209 0.34 -16.84 10.93
N VAL A 210 1.50 -17.47 10.89
CA VAL A 210 1.69 -18.72 10.15
C VAL A 210 1.27 -19.90 11.03
N ASP A 211 0.54 -20.86 10.50
CA ASP A 211 0.13 -22.05 11.25
C ASP A 211 1.22 -23.15 11.22
N ILE A 212 0.82 -24.37 11.58
CA ILE A 212 1.63 -25.58 11.42
C ILE A 212 1.86 -25.85 9.94
N LEU A 213 3.10 -26.15 9.55
CA LEU A 213 3.47 -26.42 8.15
C LEU A 213 3.87 -27.89 7.98
N VAL A 214 3.30 -28.58 6.98
CA VAL A 214 3.69 -29.95 6.61
C VAL A 214 4.60 -29.96 5.38
N ILE A 215 5.91 -30.13 5.60
CA ILE A 215 6.90 -30.09 4.52
C ILE A 215 7.25 -31.50 4.06
N ARG A 216 7.14 -31.78 2.77
CA ARG A 216 7.59 -33.05 2.20
C ARG A 216 9.12 -33.18 2.22
N ALA A 217 9.62 -34.27 2.79
CA ALA A 217 11.04 -34.61 2.88
C ALA A 217 11.26 -36.06 2.39
N GLY A 218 11.38 -36.23 1.07
CA GLY A 218 11.52 -37.55 0.44
C GLY A 218 10.23 -38.39 0.54
N ASP A 219 10.31 -39.51 1.24
CA ASP A 219 9.21 -40.45 1.52
C ASP A 219 8.42 -40.11 2.80
N ARG A 220 8.85 -39.09 3.55
CA ARG A 220 8.25 -38.66 4.81
C ARG A 220 7.75 -37.23 4.71
N TYR A 221 6.91 -36.83 5.65
CA TYR A 221 6.57 -35.43 5.86
C TYR A 221 7.13 -34.95 7.20
N LYS A 222 7.75 -33.78 7.19
CA LYS A 222 8.23 -33.08 8.37
C LYS A 222 7.21 -31.99 8.74
N VAL A 223 6.61 -32.13 9.90
CA VAL A 223 5.66 -31.16 10.45
C VAL A 223 6.43 -30.17 11.31
N ARG A 224 6.42 -28.90 10.89
CA ARG A 224 6.99 -27.78 11.62
C ARG A 224 5.88 -27.11 12.42
N VAL A 225 6.04 -27.07 13.74
CA VAL A 225 5.01 -26.58 14.66
C VAL A 225 5.45 -25.30 15.38
N PRO A 226 4.49 -24.53 15.92
CA PRO A 226 4.77 -23.60 17.00
C PRO A 226 5.64 -24.22 18.10
N PRO A 227 6.53 -23.46 18.76
CA PRO A 227 7.30 -23.95 19.89
C PRO A 227 6.39 -24.52 20.99
N ILE A 228 6.57 -25.79 21.32
CA ILE A 228 6.01 -26.38 22.54
C ILE A 228 6.90 -25.94 23.70
N LEU A 229 6.30 -25.30 24.69
CA LEU A 229 6.99 -24.64 25.78
C LEU A 229 7.25 -25.61 26.93
N PHE A 230 8.46 -25.55 27.47
CA PHE A 230 8.88 -26.32 28.62
C PHE A 230 9.63 -25.40 29.60
N PRO A 231 9.51 -25.63 30.92
CA PRO A 231 10.42 -25.02 31.87
C PRO A 231 11.87 -25.43 31.59
N SER A 232 12.81 -24.63 32.08
CA SER A 232 14.24 -24.94 32.00
C SER A 232 14.54 -26.33 32.57
N ASN A 233 15.23 -27.17 31.79
CA ASN A 233 15.60 -28.55 32.15
C ASN A 233 14.42 -29.44 32.58
N SER A 234 13.22 -29.14 32.10
CA SER A 234 12.02 -29.94 32.36
C SER A 234 11.39 -30.44 31.06
N SER A 235 10.63 -31.53 31.17
CA SER A 235 9.72 -32.06 30.16
C SER A 235 8.24 -31.85 30.50
N GLU A 236 7.95 -31.16 31.60
CA GLU A 236 6.58 -30.83 31.99
C GLU A 236 5.96 -29.83 31.00
N LEU A 237 4.79 -30.19 30.47
CA LEU A 237 4.01 -29.33 29.55
C LEU A 237 3.19 -28.26 30.28
N ALA A 238 3.21 -28.27 31.61
CA ALA A 238 2.54 -27.34 32.47
C ALA A 238 3.51 -26.85 33.55
N SER A 239 3.34 -25.63 34.03
CA SER A 239 4.08 -25.13 35.18
C SER A 239 3.12 -24.34 36.08
N PRO A 240 3.03 -24.67 37.38
CA PRO A 240 2.23 -23.88 38.31
C PRO A 240 2.66 -22.41 38.39
N ARG A 241 3.93 -22.12 38.05
CA ARG A 241 4.48 -20.76 38.05
C ARG A 241 4.16 -19.98 36.76
N ILE A 242 3.82 -20.67 35.67
CA ILE A 242 3.61 -20.08 34.33
C ILE A 242 2.25 -20.56 33.79
N GLY A 243 1.16 -20.00 34.33
CA GLY A 243 -0.20 -20.45 34.02
C GLY A 243 -0.57 -20.39 32.53
N TRP A 244 -0.08 -19.39 31.79
CA TRP A 244 -0.37 -19.23 30.36
C TRP A 244 0.30 -20.29 29.47
N MET A 245 1.37 -20.94 29.95
CA MET A 245 2.13 -21.94 29.19
C MET A 245 1.30 -23.17 28.88
N LEU A 246 0.47 -23.60 29.84
CA LEU A 246 -0.41 -24.75 29.65
C LEU A 246 -1.42 -24.49 28.52
N GLU A 247 -2.04 -23.31 28.52
CA GLU A 247 -3.03 -22.95 27.50
C GLU A 247 -2.38 -22.77 26.13
N ALA A 248 -1.18 -22.19 26.06
CA ALA A 248 -0.40 -22.13 24.83
C ALA A 248 -0.07 -23.53 24.28
N ASN A 249 0.44 -24.43 25.13
CA ASN A 249 0.73 -25.81 24.74
C ASN A 249 -0.53 -26.57 24.29
N LYS A 250 -1.65 -26.44 25.03
CA LYS A 250 -2.94 -27.05 24.64
C LYS A 250 -3.40 -26.59 23.26
N ALA A 251 -3.27 -25.30 22.94
CA ALA A 251 -3.66 -24.76 21.64
C ALA A 251 -2.83 -25.34 20.49
N VAL A 252 -1.52 -25.58 20.71
CA VAL A 252 -0.66 -26.25 19.73
C VAL A 252 -1.03 -27.72 19.58
N LEU A 253 -1.22 -28.43 20.70
CA LEU A 253 -1.59 -29.85 20.69
C LEU A 253 -2.95 -30.10 20.02
N ALA A 254 -3.94 -29.25 20.25
CA ALA A 254 -5.26 -29.36 19.62
C ALA A 254 -5.17 -29.24 18.08
N ARG A 255 -4.37 -28.29 17.58
CA ARG A 255 -4.12 -28.13 16.15
C ARG A 255 -3.38 -29.34 15.57
N LEU A 256 -2.42 -29.91 16.30
CA LEU A 256 -1.74 -31.14 15.91
C LEU A 256 -2.70 -32.33 15.79
N ILE A 257 -3.67 -32.46 16.69
CA ILE A 257 -4.70 -33.52 16.61
C ILE A 257 -5.54 -33.36 15.34
N ALA A 258 -5.99 -32.12 15.04
CA ALA A 258 -6.74 -31.83 13.82
C ALA A 258 -5.92 -32.16 12.57
N LEU A 259 -4.63 -31.78 12.56
CA LEU A 259 -3.71 -32.10 11.48
C LEU A 259 -3.55 -33.61 11.29
N PHE A 260 -3.15 -34.33 12.34
CA PHE A 260 -2.89 -35.77 12.26
C PHE A 260 -4.13 -36.60 11.94
N SER A 261 -5.33 -36.09 12.19
CA SER A 261 -6.58 -36.74 11.78
C SER A 261 -6.75 -36.78 10.26
N ARG A 262 -6.11 -35.86 9.52
CA ARG A 262 -6.10 -35.84 8.04
C ARG A 262 -5.10 -36.82 7.42
N PHE A 263 -4.19 -37.41 8.22
CA PHE A 263 -3.14 -38.33 7.75
C PHE A 263 -3.25 -39.76 8.33
N PRO A 264 -4.42 -40.42 8.32
CA PRO A 264 -4.67 -41.67 9.07
C PRO A 264 -3.73 -42.84 8.70
N ASP A 265 -3.19 -42.85 7.48
CA ASP A 265 -2.30 -43.90 6.96
C ASP A 265 -0.82 -43.70 7.32
N TYR A 266 -0.51 -42.68 8.11
CA TYR A 266 0.84 -42.36 8.57
C TYR A 266 1.01 -42.66 10.06
N SER A 267 2.17 -43.18 10.41
CA SER A 267 2.73 -43.22 11.76
C SER A 267 3.43 -41.89 12.07
N ILE A 268 3.43 -41.50 13.34
CA ILE A 268 3.95 -40.23 13.83
C ILE A 268 5.19 -40.50 14.67
N VAL A 269 6.28 -39.80 14.40
CA VAL A 269 7.49 -39.81 15.23
C VAL A 269 7.67 -38.42 15.80
N VAL A 270 7.63 -38.29 17.12
CA VAL A 270 7.94 -37.05 17.84
C VAL A 270 9.43 -36.99 18.08
N GLU A 271 10.12 -35.98 17.57
CA GLU A 271 11.55 -35.79 17.72
C GLU A 271 11.83 -34.57 18.59
N GLY A 272 12.46 -34.81 19.74
CA GLY A 272 12.91 -33.75 20.63
C GLY A 272 14.31 -33.29 20.27
N HIS A 273 14.53 -31.98 20.30
CA HIS A 273 15.84 -31.36 20.11
C HIS A 273 16.21 -30.48 21.31
N ALA A 274 17.51 -30.34 21.55
CA ALA A 274 18.06 -29.51 22.60
C ALA A 274 19.18 -28.62 22.05
N ASN A 275 19.41 -27.51 22.74
CA ASN A 275 20.49 -26.58 22.38
C ASN A 275 21.71 -26.85 23.26
N SER A 276 22.84 -27.22 22.67
CA SER A 276 24.10 -27.36 23.41
C SER A 276 24.65 -26.01 23.83
N VAL A 277 25.20 -25.95 25.03
CA VAL A 277 26.01 -24.81 25.50
C VAL A 277 27.50 -25.12 25.57
N ARG A 278 27.90 -26.39 25.45
CA ARG A 278 29.30 -26.85 25.42
C ARG A 278 29.84 -27.13 24.02
N TYR A 279 29.15 -26.62 22.99
CA TYR A 279 29.46 -26.83 21.57
C TYR A 279 30.88 -26.44 21.12
N ALA A 280 31.58 -25.60 21.88
CA ALA A 280 32.92 -25.12 21.53
C ALA A 280 34.02 -26.17 21.73
N ASP A 281 33.82 -27.15 22.63
CA ASP A 281 34.75 -28.25 22.89
C ASP A 281 34.10 -29.58 22.46
N PRO A 282 34.62 -30.26 21.42
CA PRO A 282 34.05 -31.52 20.94
C PRO A 282 33.88 -32.59 22.01
N ALA A 283 34.83 -32.74 22.94
CA ALA A 283 34.75 -33.76 23.99
C ALA A 283 33.67 -33.41 25.02
N ALA A 284 33.56 -32.12 25.35
CA ALA A 284 32.51 -31.64 26.26
C ALA A 284 31.12 -31.67 25.61
N PHE A 285 31.02 -31.39 24.31
CA PHE A 285 29.80 -31.54 23.52
C PHE A 285 29.35 -33.00 23.50
N ASP A 286 30.25 -33.93 23.20
CA ASP A 286 29.93 -35.36 23.15
C ASP A 286 29.45 -35.90 24.51
N ALA A 287 30.03 -35.41 25.62
CA ALA A 287 29.58 -35.73 26.96
C ALA A 287 28.18 -35.12 27.25
N GLU A 288 28.00 -33.82 27.00
CA GLU A 288 26.71 -33.13 27.17
C GLU A 288 25.61 -33.81 26.33
N GLN A 289 25.94 -34.20 25.10
CA GLN A 289 25.03 -34.83 24.16
C GLN A 289 24.51 -36.17 24.68
N ARG A 290 25.42 -37.04 25.16
CA ARG A 290 25.05 -38.36 25.69
C ARG A 290 24.32 -38.28 27.02
N ASP A 291 24.83 -37.46 27.93
CA ASP A 291 24.45 -37.52 29.34
C ASP A 291 23.28 -36.58 29.67
N GLU A 292 23.10 -35.50 28.90
CA GLU A 292 22.10 -34.45 29.20
C GLU A 292 21.11 -34.23 28.04
N LEU A 293 21.60 -33.93 26.83
CA LEU A 293 20.76 -33.45 25.72
C LEU A 293 19.85 -34.55 25.16
N VAL A 294 20.37 -35.75 24.90
CA VAL A 294 19.57 -36.88 24.41
C VAL A 294 18.50 -37.29 25.43
N PRO A 295 18.82 -37.53 26.72
CA PRO A 295 17.81 -37.84 27.73
C PRO A 295 16.73 -36.75 27.89
N LEU A 296 17.13 -35.47 27.97
CA LEU A 296 16.20 -34.36 28.14
C LEU A 296 15.26 -34.22 26.94
N SER A 297 15.82 -34.28 25.73
CA SER A 297 15.04 -34.18 24.50
C SER A 297 14.10 -35.37 24.31
N LEU A 298 14.52 -36.59 24.67
CA LEU A 298 13.67 -37.77 24.67
C LEU A 298 12.51 -37.60 25.65
N SER A 299 12.78 -37.18 26.89
CA SER A 299 11.74 -36.97 27.91
C SER A 299 10.69 -35.95 27.45
N ARG A 300 11.12 -34.87 26.77
CA ARG A 300 10.20 -33.89 26.17
C ARG A 300 9.35 -34.50 25.05
N ALA A 301 9.96 -35.28 24.17
CA ALA A 301 9.23 -35.97 23.09
C ALA A 301 8.21 -36.98 23.66
N GLU A 302 8.56 -37.69 24.73
CA GLU A 302 7.65 -38.61 25.43
C GLU A 302 6.51 -37.88 26.13
N ALA A 303 6.76 -36.73 26.76
CA ALA A 303 5.72 -35.91 27.38
C ALA A 303 4.70 -35.43 26.33
N VAL A 304 5.19 -34.94 25.18
CA VAL A 304 4.35 -34.54 24.05
C VAL A 304 3.57 -35.73 23.48
N ARG A 305 4.23 -36.87 23.28
CA ARG A 305 3.57 -38.12 22.88
C ARG A 305 2.45 -38.49 23.85
N GLY A 306 2.72 -38.49 25.16
CA GLY A 306 1.73 -38.83 26.19
C GLY A 306 0.52 -37.91 26.14
N ALA A 307 0.73 -36.61 25.96
CA ALA A 307 -0.35 -35.64 25.80
C ALA A 307 -1.16 -35.86 24.52
N LEU A 308 -0.51 -36.15 23.39
CA LEU A 308 -1.24 -36.46 22.14
C LEU A 308 -2.02 -37.77 22.23
N VAL A 309 -1.49 -38.77 22.95
CA VAL A 309 -2.21 -40.03 23.22
C VAL A 309 -3.43 -39.78 24.08
N SER A 310 -3.33 -38.96 25.13
CA SER A 310 -4.49 -38.64 25.99
C SER A 310 -5.56 -37.84 25.26
N LEU A 311 -5.19 -37.10 24.21
CA LEU A 311 -6.08 -36.36 23.33
C LEU A 311 -6.67 -37.22 22.19
N GLY A 312 -6.31 -38.50 22.08
CA GLY A 312 -6.97 -39.46 21.19
C GLY A 312 -6.11 -40.10 20.11
N ILE A 313 -4.80 -39.82 20.02
CA ILE A 313 -3.92 -40.56 19.11
C ILE A 313 -3.68 -41.97 19.65
N ALA A 314 -3.91 -43.00 18.84
CA ALA A 314 -3.64 -44.38 19.22
C ALA A 314 -2.16 -44.57 19.63
N PRO A 315 -1.84 -45.19 20.78
CA PRO A 315 -0.46 -45.33 21.27
C PRO A 315 0.50 -46.01 20.28
N GLY A 316 0.00 -46.92 19.44
CA GLY A 316 0.78 -47.62 18.41
C GLY A 316 1.04 -46.79 17.15
N ARG A 317 0.36 -45.64 16.98
CA ARG A 317 0.57 -44.73 15.84
C ARG A 317 1.66 -43.72 16.12
N ILE A 318 2.09 -43.55 17.37
CA ILE A 318 3.00 -42.47 17.77
C ILE A 318 4.19 -43.00 18.58
N ALA A 319 5.39 -42.65 18.13
CA ALA A 319 6.66 -42.94 18.79
C ALA A 319 7.38 -41.64 19.18
N ALA A 320 8.33 -41.71 20.12
CA ALA A 320 9.14 -40.57 20.56
C ALA A 320 10.63 -40.89 20.42
N ARG A 321 11.44 -39.89 20.06
CA ARG A 321 12.90 -39.96 19.94
C ARG A 321 13.54 -38.69 20.48
N GLY A 322 14.68 -38.82 21.18
CA GLY A 322 15.51 -37.70 21.60
C GLY A 322 16.75 -37.58 20.72
N LEU A 323 16.90 -36.48 20.01
CA LEU A 323 18.04 -36.21 19.14
C LEU A 323 19.09 -35.29 19.83
N GLY A 324 18.75 -34.70 20.97
CA GLY A 324 19.63 -33.75 21.66
C GLY A 324 20.02 -32.60 20.73
N GLY A 325 21.31 -32.24 20.72
CA GLY A 325 21.90 -31.23 19.86
C GLY A 325 22.48 -31.75 18.53
N SER A 326 22.12 -32.95 18.05
CA SER A 326 22.72 -33.48 16.82
C SER A 326 22.23 -32.80 15.54
N GLU A 327 21.04 -32.18 15.58
CA GLU A 327 20.39 -31.54 14.42
C GLU A 327 20.00 -30.08 14.72
N PRO A 328 20.99 -29.16 14.81
CA PRO A 328 20.73 -27.74 14.98
C PRO A 328 20.15 -27.12 13.70
N ILE A 329 19.16 -26.26 13.86
CA ILE A 329 18.63 -25.41 12.77
C ILE A 329 19.38 -24.09 12.65
N VAL A 330 20.04 -23.68 13.73
CA VAL A 330 20.86 -22.48 13.81
C VAL A 330 22.15 -22.85 14.53
N ALA A 331 23.28 -22.28 14.10
CA ALA A 331 24.56 -22.47 14.78
C ALA A 331 24.44 -22.17 16.29
N PHE A 332 25.05 -23.00 17.13
CA PHE A 332 24.97 -22.85 18.59
C PHE A 332 25.58 -21.54 19.12
N SER A 333 26.43 -20.89 18.32
CA SER A 333 27.02 -19.58 18.62
C SER A 333 26.13 -18.39 18.28
N ASP A 334 25.05 -18.60 17.54
CA ASP A 334 24.16 -17.52 17.13
C ASP A 334 23.25 -17.07 18.29
N SER A 335 22.92 -15.78 18.30
CA SER A 335 21.93 -15.19 19.20
C SER A 335 20.58 -15.91 19.15
N GLY A 336 20.24 -16.48 17.99
CA GLY A 336 19.02 -17.27 17.76
C GLY A 336 19.12 -18.76 18.14
N ALA A 337 20.19 -19.21 18.82
CA ALA A 337 20.40 -20.62 19.15
C ALA A 337 19.30 -21.23 20.03
N TRP A 338 18.56 -20.41 20.79
CA TRP A 338 17.40 -20.87 21.58
C TRP A 338 16.35 -21.59 20.72
N ARG A 339 16.26 -21.29 19.41
CA ARG A 339 15.36 -21.94 18.44
C ARG A 339 15.68 -23.43 18.25
N ASN A 340 16.90 -23.88 18.56
CA ASN A 340 17.27 -25.29 18.53
C ASN A 340 16.50 -26.12 19.58
N ARG A 341 15.96 -25.49 20.64
CA ARG A 341 15.12 -26.14 21.66
C ARG A 341 13.69 -26.28 21.15
N ARG A 342 13.44 -27.33 20.38
CA ARG A 342 12.17 -27.53 19.67
C ARG A 342 11.74 -29.00 19.70
N VAL A 343 10.49 -29.21 19.33
CA VAL A 343 9.94 -30.54 19.04
C VAL A 343 9.47 -30.52 17.59
N GLU A 344 9.86 -31.54 16.84
CA GLU A 344 9.44 -31.74 15.45
C GLU A 344 8.63 -33.03 15.35
N PHE A 345 7.82 -33.16 14.31
CA PHE A 345 7.11 -34.40 14.04
C PHE A 345 7.40 -34.88 12.64
N LEU A 346 7.62 -36.19 12.50
CA LEU A 346 7.72 -36.85 11.22
C LEU A 346 6.49 -37.74 10.99
N LEU A 347 5.90 -37.62 9.81
CA LEU A 347 4.89 -38.55 9.32
C LEU A 347 5.57 -39.57 8.41
N VAL A 348 5.52 -40.83 8.81
CA VAL A 348 6.10 -41.98 8.10
C VAL A 348 4.96 -42.86 7.64
N LYS A 349 4.92 -43.21 6.35
CA LYS A 349 3.87 -44.08 5.83
C LYS A 349 3.94 -45.45 6.51
N LYS A 350 2.78 -46.00 6.89
CA LYS A 350 2.67 -47.33 7.51
C LYS A 350 3.18 -48.47 6.63
#